data_AF-A0A1A8DY37-F1
#
_entry.id   AF-A0A1A8DY37-F1
#
_cell.length_a   1.000
_cell.length_b   1.000
_cell.length_c   1.000
_cell.angle_alpha   90.00
_cell.angle_beta   90.00
_cell.angle_gamma   90.00
#
_symmetry.space_group_name_H-M   'P 1'
#
loop_
_entity.id
_entity.type
_entity.pdbx_description
1 polymer ?
#
loop_
_entity_poly.entity_id
_entity_poly.type
_entity_poly.pdbx_seq_one_letter_code
_entity_poly.pdbx_strand_id
1 'polypeptide(L)' 'MSGRWWSGAAVTHSLVAVFAMGSWVSVNSLWVELPVVVRELPEGWNLPAYLSVMIALGNLGPLVETVV' A
#
# COMPACT_ATOMS: atom_id res chain seq x y z
N MET A 1 16.81 6.08 32.61
CA MET A 1 17.97 5.85 31.73
C MET A 1 17.55 5.17 30.40
N SER A 2 16.46 5.63 29.78
CA SER A 2 16.04 5.17 28.44
C SER A 2 16.20 6.36 27.49
N GLY A 3 17.02 6.26 26.45
CA GLY A 3 17.15 7.42 25.56
C GLY A 3 18.15 7.40 24.44
N ARG A 4 18.76 6.25 24.08
CA ARG A 4 19.72 6.23 22.96
C ARG A 4 19.57 5.07 21.98
N TRP A 5 18.88 3.99 22.37
CA TRP A 5 18.76 2.78 21.55
C TRP A 5 17.65 2.87 20.48
N TRP A 6 16.63 3.70 20.70
CA TRP A 6 15.52 3.93 19.75
C TRP A 6 15.72 5.18 18.87
N SER A 7 16.74 6.01 19.15
CA SER A 7 16.92 7.34 18.55
C SER A 7 17.86 7.35 17.34
N GLY A 8 18.09 6.20 16.71
CA GLY A 8 18.95 6.10 15.53
C GLY A 8 18.15 6.36 14.26
N ALA A 9 18.68 7.17 13.35
CA ALA A 9 18.10 7.35 12.01
C ALA A 9 17.81 5.99 11.34
N ALA A 10 18.65 4.98 11.56
CA ALA A 10 18.39 3.62 11.08
C ALA A 10 17.06 3.03 11.57
N VAL A 11 16.69 3.21 12.84
CA VAL A 11 15.44 2.69 13.41
C VAL A 11 14.24 3.40 12.83
N THR A 12 14.29 4.74 12.71
CA THR A 12 13.21 5.51 12.09
C THR A 12 13.03 5.16 10.61
N HIS A 13 14.11 5.01 9.85
CA HIS A 13 14.04 4.58 8.45
C HIS A 13 13.50 3.16 8.32
N SER A 14 13.84 2.26 9.25
CA SER A 14 13.32 0.89 9.26
C SER A 14 11.82 0.86 9.54
N LEU A 15 11.35 1.67 10.49
CA LEU A 15 9.91 1.82 10.80
C LEU A 15 9.15 2.39 9.60
N VAL A 16 9.69 3.43 8.95
CA VAL A 16 9.10 4.02 7.73
C VAL A 16 9.10 3.01 6.58
N ALA A 17 10.17 2.24 6.40
CA ALA A 17 10.26 1.22 5.36
C ALA A 17 9.24 0.10 5.59
N VAL A 18 9.11 -0.41 6.82
CA VAL A 18 8.12 -1.44 7.16
C VAL A 18 6.69 -0.91 7.04
N PHE A 19 6.45 0.35 7.42
CA PHE A 19 5.16 1.00 7.24
C PHE A 19 4.80 1.14 5.75
N ALA A 20 5.73 1.62 4.93
CA ALA A 20 5.54 1.75 3.48
C ALA A 20 5.34 0.38 2.81
N MET A 21 6.16 -0.62 3.14
CA MET A 21 6.01 -1.99 2.67
C MET A 21 4.66 -2.58 3.09
N GLY A 22 4.23 -2.37 4.33
CA GLY A 22 2.92 -2.81 4.83
C GLY A 22 1.76 -2.23 4.02
N SER A 23 1.81 -0.95 3.66
CA SER A 23 0.77 -0.32 2.81
C SER A 23 0.68 -0.94 1.42
N TRP A 24 1.81 -1.37 0.84
CA TRP A 24 1.89 -1.93 -0.51
C TRP A 24 1.55 -3.43 -0.55
N VAL A 25 1.86 -4.17 0.53
CA VAL A 25 1.55 -5.61 0.64
C VAL A 25 0.05 -5.86 0.47
N SER A 26 -0.82 -5.03 1.05
CA SER A 26 -2.28 -5.18 0.88
C SER A 26 -2.72 -5.16 -0.58
N VAL A 27 -2.15 -4.27 -1.40
CA VAL A 27 -2.45 -4.21 -2.84
C VAL A 27 -1.99 -5.47 -3.56
N ASN A 28 -0.78 -5.97 -3.26
CA ASN A 28 -0.24 -7.17 -3.90
C ASN A 28 -1.02 -8.43 -3.51
N SER A 29 -1.47 -8.54 -2.26
CA SER A 29 -2.33 -9.64 -1.81
C SER A 29 -3.65 -9.67 -2.57
N LEU A 30 -4.29 -8.50 -2.76
CA LEU A 30 -5.52 -8.39 -3.57
C LEU A 30 -5.30 -8.82 -5.03
N TRP A 31 -4.14 -8.51 -5.61
CA TRP A 31 -3.78 -8.96 -6.97
C TRP A 31 -3.57 -10.48 -7.08
N VAL A 32 -3.05 -11.12 -6.04
CA VAL A 32 -2.92 -12.59 -5.98
C VAL A 32 -4.27 -13.27 -5.82
N GLU A 33 -5.19 -12.68 -5.05
CA GLU A 33 -6.53 -13.24 -4.81
C GLU A 33 -7.52 -12.93 -5.95
N LEU A 34 -7.28 -11.87 -6.72
CA LEU A 34 -8.08 -11.42 -7.86
C LEU A 34 -8.53 -12.54 -8.82
N PRO A 35 -7.66 -13.42 -9.36
CA PRO A 35 -8.07 -14.48 -10.26
C PRO A 35 -8.99 -15.53 -9.62
N VAL A 36 -9.00 -15.67 -8.30
CA VAL A 36 -9.93 -16.55 -7.58
C VAL A 36 -11.29 -15.87 -7.43
N VAL A 37 -11.30 -14.60 -7.00
CA VAL A 37 -12.53 -13.81 -6.76
C VAL A 37 -13.28 -13.51 -8.06
N VAL A 38 -12.58 -13.28 -9.17
CA VAL A 38 -13.16 -12.99 -10.50
C VAL A 38 -14.04 -14.13 -11.02
N ARG A 39 -13.85 -15.37 -10.55
CA ARG A 39 -14.65 -16.53 -11.00
C ARG A 39 -15.97 -16.67 -10.24
N GLU A 40 -16.08 -16.06 -9.06
CA GLU A 40 -17.23 -16.16 -8.16
C GLU A 40 -18.15 -14.94 -8.27
N LEU A 41 -17.58 -13.74 -8.49
CA LEU A 41 -18.36 -12.50 -8.53
C LEU A 41 -18.99 -12.22 -9.91
N PRO A 42 -20.24 -11.73 -9.96
CA PRO A 42 -20.95 -11.42 -11.20
C PRO A 42 -20.31 -10.25 -11.99
N GLU A 43 -19.42 -9.50 -11.35
CA GLU A 43 -18.69 -8.35 -11.89
C GLU A 43 -17.50 -8.77 -12.77
N GLY A 44 -17.02 -10.01 -12.64
CA GLY A 44 -15.91 -10.56 -13.43
C GLY A 44 -14.66 -9.65 -13.45
N TRP A 45 -14.14 -9.39 -14.65
CA TRP A 45 -12.92 -8.59 -14.86
C TRP A 45 -13.08 -7.07 -14.65
N ASN A 46 -14.25 -6.59 -14.21
CA ASN A 46 -14.38 -5.18 -13.81
C ASN A 46 -13.73 -4.90 -12.44
N LEU A 47 -13.60 -5.90 -11.56
CA LEU A 47 -12.91 -5.78 -10.27
C LEU A 47 -11.45 -5.28 -10.37
N PRO A 48 -10.58 -5.87 -11.21
CA PRO A 48 -9.22 -5.38 -11.37
C PRO A 48 -9.14 -3.98 -11.99
N ALA A 49 -10.15 -3.58 -12.78
CA ALA A 49 -10.25 -2.22 -13.31
C ALA A 49 -10.51 -1.19 -12.19
N TYR A 50 -11.48 -1.46 -11.29
CA TYR A 50 -11.73 -0.62 -10.12
C TYR A 50 -10.51 -0.54 -9.19
N LEU A 51 -9.83 -1.68 -8.97
CA LEU A 51 -8.61 -1.72 -8.15
C LEU A 51 -7.49 -0.86 -8.76
N SER A 52 -7.29 -0.93 -10.07
CA SER A 52 -6.27 -0.14 -10.78
C SER A 52 -6.52 1.37 -10.64
N VAL A 53 -7.79 1.80 -10.72
CA VAL A 53 -8.16 3.21 -10.51
C VAL A 53 -7.92 3.62 -9.05
N MET A 54 -8.26 2.79 -8.07
CA MET A 54 -7.99 3.08 -6.65
C MET A 54 -6.49 3.20 -6.37
N ILE A 55 -5.64 2.35 -6.96
CA ILE A 55 -4.18 2.43 -6.82
C ILE A 55 -3.64 3.73 -7.45
N ALA A 56 -4.14 4.09 -8.64
CA ALA A 56 -3.76 5.32 -9.31
C ALA A 56 -4.13 6.56 -8.48
N LEU A 57 -5.30 6.55 -7.83
CA LEU A 57 -5.71 7.60 -6.88
C LEU A 57 -4.86 7.60 -5.61
N GLY A 58 -4.45 6.43 -5.10
CA GLY A 58 -3.53 6.33 -3.96
C GLY A 58 -2.18 6.98 -4.21
N ASN A 59 -1.67 6.93 -5.45
CA ASN A 59 -0.44 7.62 -5.86
C ASN A 59 -0.58 9.16 -5.92
N LEU A 60 -1.80 9.71 -5.79
CA LEU A 60 -2.00 11.16 -5.64
C LEU A 60 -1.68 11.65 -4.23
N GLY A 61 -1.64 10.78 -3.22
CA GLY A 61 -1.30 11.16 -1.84
C GLY A 61 0.04 11.90 -1.73
N PRO A 62 1.14 11.35 -2.28
CA PRO A 62 2.42 12.04 -2.35
C PRO A 62 2.39 13.33 -3.19
N LEU A 63 1.57 13.39 -4.24
CA LEU A 63 1.44 14.60 -5.07
C LEU A 63 0.80 15.75 -4.31
N VAL A 64 -0.18 15.47 -3.46
CA VAL A 64 -0.83 16.48 -2.61
C VAL A 64 0.15 17.04 -1.57
N GLU A 65 0.96 16.18 -0.94
CA GLU A 65 2.00 16.60 0.02
C GLU A 65 3.13 17.40 -0.63
N THR A 66 3.34 17.28 -1.95
CA THR A 66 4.34 18.11 -2.66
C THR A 66 3.84 19.48 -3.10
N VAL A 67 2.52 19.68 -3.17
CA VAL A 67 1.89 20.93 -3.63
C VAL A 67 1.45 21.83 -2.45
N VAL A 68 1.22 21.25 -1.27
CA VAL A 68 0.94 21.95 0.00
C VAL A 68 2.25 22.30 0.71
#